data_AF-A0A2V7H095-F1
#
_entry.id   AF-A0A2V7H095-F1
#
_cell.length_a   1.000
_cell.length_b   1.000
_cell.length_c   1.000
_cell.angle_alpha   90.00
_cell.angle_beta   90.00
_cell.angle_gamma   90.00
#
_symmetry.space_group_name_H-M   'P 1'
#
loop_
_entity.id
_entity.type
_entity.pdbx_description
1 polymer ?
#
loop_
_entity_poly.entity_id
_entity_poly.type
_entity_poly.pdbx_seq_one_letter_code
_entity_poly.pdbx_strand_id
1 'polypeptide(L)'
;MVTDANRHTGGEAESKSGDLVEVHCDYISADEPIKRRFPSSTILGEVKEWARGEFVPNPPSDKAYYLSDDKSRHRFTADEEKQTLEQLGYKHEAKLRLNEEQAAGW
;
A
#
# COMPACT_ATOMS: atom_id res chain seq x y z
N MET A 1 10.79 0.23 56.67
CA MET A 1 9.66 0.02 55.74
C MET A 1 10.28 -0.22 54.37
N VAL A 2 10.37 -1.49 53.95
CA VAL A 2 10.83 -1.87 52.61
C VAL A 2 9.56 -2.20 51.83
N THR A 3 9.20 -1.35 50.88
CA THR A 3 8.10 -1.62 49.95
C THR A 3 8.66 -2.33 48.73
N ASP A 4 8.29 -3.59 48.62
CA ASP A 4 8.33 -4.38 47.40
C ASP A 4 7.25 -3.87 46.44
N ALA A 5 7.61 -3.65 45.17
CA ALA A 5 6.65 -3.43 44.09
C ALA A 5 7.29 -3.81 42.74
N ASN A 6 7.23 -5.10 42.43
CA ASN A 6 6.88 -5.64 41.12
C ASN A 6 6.39 -4.60 40.08
N ARG A 7 7.05 -4.49 38.93
CA ARG A 7 6.35 -4.63 37.63
C ARG A 7 7.28 -4.75 36.42
N HIS A 8 7.10 -5.90 35.79
CA HIS A 8 7.41 -6.30 34.44
C HIS A 8 6.88 -5.31 33.39
N THR A 9 7.75 -4.82 32.50
CA THR A 9 7.44 -4.36 31.13
C THR A 9 8.77 -4.06 30.43
N GLY A 10 9.07 -4.56 29.24
CA GLY A 10 8.42 -5.51 28.38
C GLY A 10 9.53 -5.95 27.43
N GLY A 11 9.62 -7.25 27.20
CA GLY A 11 10.56 -7.83 26.25
C GLY A 11 10.45 -7.11 24.92
N GLU A 12 11.62 -6.87 24.35
CA GLU A 12 11.93 -6.72 22.94
C GLU A 12 10.69 -6.88 22.06
N ALA A 13 10.38 -5.83 21.29
CA ALA A 13 9.50 -5.94 20.15
C ALA A 13 10.06 -7.07 19.27
N GLU A 14 9.54 -8.28 19.48
CA GLU A 14 9.65 -9.38 18.54
C GLU A 14 9.19 -8.78 17.24
N SER A 15 10.17 -8.54 16.38
CA SER A 15 9.93 -8.28 14.98
C SER A 15 9.27 -9.54 14.47
N LYS A 16 7.94 -9.64 14.65
CA LYS A 16 7.09 -10.49 13.84
C LYS A 16 7.52 -10.13 12.44
N SER A 17 8.26 -11.02 11.82
CA SER A 17 8.64 -10.91 10.41
C SER A 17 7.32 -11.09 9.69
N GLY A 18 6.51 -10.02 9.68
CA GLY A 18 5.18 -10.02 9.12
C GLY A 18 5.34 -10.39 7.66
N ASP A 19 4.49 -11.29 7.18
CA ASP A 19 4.57 -11.80 5.83
C ASP A 19 4.77 -10.64 4.86
N LEU A 20 5.90 -10.62 4.16
CA LEU A 20 6.23 -9.54 3.25
C LEU A 20 5.58 -9.82 1.90
N VAL A 21 4.91 -8.81 1.37
CA VAL A 21 4.30 -8.82 0.04
C VAL A 21 5.17 -7.98 -0.88
N GLU A 22 5.62 -8.57 -1.99
CA GLU A 22 6.31 -7.85 -3.04
C GLU A 22 5.28 -7.17 -3.96
N VAL A 23 5.20 -5.84 -3.88
CA VAL A 23 4.30 -5.03 -4.69
C VAL A 23 5.02 -4.60 -5.96
N HIS A 24 4.42 -4.88 -7.10
CA HIS A 24 4.83 -4.42 -8.43
C HIS A 24 3.75 -3.47 -8.91
N CYS A 25 4.12 -2.22 -9.20
CA CYS A 25 3.16 -1.22 -9.66
C CYS A 25 3.56 -0.71 -11.05
N ASP A 26 2.64 -0.83 -12.00
CA ASP A 26 2.74 -0.24 -13.33
C ASP A 26 2.07 1.14 -13.34
N TYR A 27 2.50 2.02 -14.23
CA TYR A 27 1.81 3.26 -14.54
C TYR A 27 1.93 3.57 -16.04
N ILE A 28 0.83 3.93 -16.68
CA ILE A 28 0.76 4.06 -18.16
C ILE A 28 1.71 5.11 -18.72
N SER A 29 2.06 6.13 -17.92
CA SER A 29 2.96 7.21 -18.34
C SER A 29 4.41 6.99 -17.92
N ALA A 30 4.73 5.83 -17.33
CA ALA A 30 6.10 5.46 -16.96
C ALA A 30 6.65 4.37 -17.88
N ASP A 31 7.95 4.44 -18.17
CA ASP A 31 8.65 3.47 -19.01
C ASP A 31 8.85 2.12 -18.30
N GLU A 32 9.04 2.15 -16.98
CA GLU A 32 9.33 0.97 -16.17
C GLU A 32 8.43 0.90 -14.93
N PRO A 33 8.07 -0.33 -14.49
CA PRO A 33 7.34 -0.52 -13.25
C PRO A 33 8.25 -0.35 -12.02
N ILE A 34 7.65 0.11 -10.92
CA ILE A 34 8.32 0.21 -9.63
C ILE A 34 8.00 -1.01 -8.77
N LYS A 35 8.93 -1.37 -7.88
CA LYS A 35 8.82 -2.55 -7.02
C LYS A 35 9.30 -2.26 -5.63
N ARG A 36 8.54 -2.69 -4.62
CA ARG A 36 8.91 -2.56 -3.21
C ARG A 36 8.21 -3.64 -2.37
N ARG A 37 8.87 -4.06 -1.29
CA ARG A 37 8.27 -4.97 -0.30
C ARG A 37 7.57 -4.19 0.80
N PHE A 38 6.36 -4.64 1.13
CA PHE A 38 5.54 -4.11 2.20
C PHE A 38 5.16 -5.22 3.17
N PRO A 39 4.99 -4.94 4.47
CA PRO A 39 4.28 -5.85 5.37
C PRO A 39 2.88 -6.18 4.82
N SER A 40 2.41 -7.41 4.98
CA SER A 40 1.04 -7.81 4.60
C SER A 40 -0.05 -7.01 5.32
N SER A 41 0.29 -6.43 6.47
CA SER A 41 -0.57 -5.52 7.24
C SER A 41 -0.61 -4.08 6.69
N THR A 42 0.21 -3.73 5.69
CA THR A 42 0.15 -2.41 5.05
C THR A 42 -1.20 -2.21 4.38
N ILE A 43 -1.78 -1.02 4.58
CA ILE A 43 -3.05 -0.62 3.98
C ILE A 43 -2.84 -0.25 2.51
N LEU A 44 -3.76 -0.66 1.63
CA LEU A 44 -3.66 -0.42 0.19
C LEU A 44 -3.52 1.08 -0.15
N GLY A 45 -4.18 1.97 0.58
CA GLY A 45 -4.04 3.41 0.44
C GLY A 45 -2.60 3.92 0.61
N GLU A 46 -1.81 3.32 1.51
CA GLU A 46 -0.39 3.67 1.68
C GLU A 46 0.44 3.24 0.47
N VAL A 47 0.12 2.08 -0.12
CA VAL A 47 0.74 1.61 -1.36
C VAL A 47 0.40 2.55 -2.52
N LYS A 48 -0.83 3.07 -2.59
CA LYS A 48 -1.23 4.08 -3.58
C LYS A 48 -0.41 5.35 -3.44
N GLU A 49 -0.29 5.89 -2.23
CA GLU A 49 0.48 7.11 -1.98
C GLU A 49 1.97 6.93 -2.31
N TRP A 50 2.55 5.76 -1.98
CA TRP A 50 3.89 5.40 -2.41
C TRP A 50 4.02 5.39 -3.93
N ALA A 51 3.17 4.65 -4.63
CA ALA A 51 3.25 4.54 -6.08
C ALA A 51 3.06 5.90 -6.77
N ARG A 52 2.12 6.70 -6.29
CA ARG A 52 1.91 8.07 -6.75
C ARG A 52 3.14 8.93 -6.53
N GLY A 53 3.77 8.85 -5.34
CA GLY A 53 4.97 9.61 -5.02
C GLY A 53 6.18 9.28 -5.89
N GLU A 54 6.34 8.00 -6.25
CA GLU A 54 7.43 7.54 -7.14
C GLU A 54 7.20 7.96 -8.60
N PHE A 55 5.99 7.75 -9.13
CA PHE A 55 5.69 8.03 -10.53
C PHE A 55 5.39 9.50 -10.82
N VAL A 56 4.70 10.18 -9.90
CA VAL A 56 4.20 11.55 -10.09
C VAL A 56 4.49 12.36 -8.83
N PRO A 57 5.77 12.72 -8.58
CA PRO A 57 6.16 13.43 -7.36
C PRO A 57 5.51 14.83 -7.24
N ASN A 58 5.22 15.48 -8.37
CA ASN A 58 4.57 16.78 -8.46
C ASN A 58 3.29 16.68 -9.30
N PRO A 59 2.18 16.12 -8.78
CA PRO A 59 0.99 15.97 -9.58
C PRO A 59 0.29 17.30 -9.83
N PRO A 60 -0.44 17.41 -10.94
CA PRO A 60 -1.39 18.49 -11.14
C PRO A 60 -2.46 18.49 -10.03
N SER A 61 -2.87 19.68 -9.57
CA SER A 61 -3.82 19.84 -8.46
C SER A 61 -5.22 19.28 -8.75
N ASP A 62 -5.55 19.11 -10.02
CA ASP A 62 -6.84 18.64 -10.54
C ASP A 62 -6.85 17.15 -10.88
N LYS A 63 -5.71 16.46 -10.83
CA LYS A 63 -5.64 15.03 -11.14
C LYS A 63 -5.84 14.16 -9.90
N ALA A 64 -6.86 13.30 -9.96
CA ALA A 64 -7.04 12.22 -9.02
C ALA A 64 -6.42 10.92 -9.56
N TYR A 65 -5.99 10.04 -8.65
CA TYR A 65 -5.34 8.77 -8.98
C TYR A 65 -6.02 7.62 -8.23
N TYR A 66 -6.05 6.44 -8.85
CA TYR A 66 -6.57 5.22 -8.25
C TYR A 66 -5.70 4.01 -8.61
N LEU A 67 -5.74 2.99 -7.75
CA LEU A 67 -5.13 1.70 -8.04
C LEU A 67 -6.14 0.73 -8.66
N SER A 68 -5.63 -0.16 -9.51
CA SER A 68 -6.33 -1.35 -9.97
C SER A 68 -5.45 -2.58 -9.82
N ASP A 69 -6.04 -3.74 -9.55
CA ASP A 69 -5.36 -5.02 -9.65
C ASP A 69 -5.05 -5.33 -11.13
N ASP A 70 -3.79 -5.66 -11.44
CA ASP A 70 -3.35 -5.82 -12.83
C ASP A 70 -3.97 -7.06 -13.49
N LYS A 71 -4.22 -8.13 -12.73
CA LYS A 71 -4.76 -9.38 -13.26
C LYS A 71 -6.25 -9.29 -13.55
N SER A 72 -7.03 -8.84 -12.58
CA SER A 72 -8.48 -8.76 -12.66
C SER A 72 -8.99 -7.49 -13.34
N ARG A 73 -8.12 -6.48 -13.50
CA ARG A 73 -8.49 -5.11 -13.93
C ARG A 73 -9.51 -4.45 -12.99
N HIS A 74 -9.69 -5.00 -11.80
CA HIS A 74 -10.58 -4.43 -10.78
C HIS A 74 -10.02 -3.10 -10.29
N ARG A 75 -10.84 -2.05 -10.34
CA ARG A 75 -10.52 -0.75 -9.75
C ARG A 75 -10.90 -0.81 -8.27
N PHE A 76 -9.94 -0.55 -7.39
CA PHE A 76 -10.21 -0.53 -5.96
C PHE A 76 -11.10 0.66 -5.58
N THR A 77 -12.02 0.38 -4.67
CA THR A 77 -12.91 1.33 -4.04
C THR A 77 -12.23 2.02 -2.86
N ALA A 78 -12.79 3.16 -2.41
CA ALA A 78 -12.29 3.86 -1.23
C ALA A 78 -12.35 3.02 0.06
N ASP A 79 -13.23 2.02 0.12
CA ASP A 79 -13.30 1.11 1.27
C ASP A 79 -12.25 -0.01 1.17
N GLU A 80 -11.95 -0.51 -0.03
CA GLU A 80 -10.83 -1.44 -0.26
C GLU A 80 -9.48 -0.76 -0.02
N GLU A 81 -9.36 0.53 -0.32
CA GLU A 81 -8.16 1.31 0.00
C GLU A 81 -7.86 1.40 1.51
N LYS A 82 -8.85 1.11 2.37
CA LYS A 82 -8.67 1.05 3.84
C LYS A 82 -8.30 -0.35 4.33
N GLN A 83 -8.33 -1.36 3.46
CA GLN A 83 -8.00 -2.75 3.80
C GLN A 83 -6.50 -3.00 3.66
N THR A 84 -6.00 -3.98 4.42
CA THR A 84 -4.61 -4.43 4.31
C THR A 84 -4.38 -5.29 3.07
N LEU A 85 -3.13 -5.42 2.63
CA LEU A 85 -2.76 -6.33 1.54
C LEU A 85 -3.22 -7.77 1.82
N GLU A 86 -3.11 -8.23 3.07
CA GLU A 86 -3.61 -9.54 3.50
C GLU A 86 -5.12 -9.68 3.35
N GLN A 87 -5.89 -8.67 3.78
CA GLN A 87 -7.36 -8.66 3.68
C GLN A 87 -7.85 -8.69 2.23
N LEU A 88 -7.09 -8.08 1.32
CA LEU A 88 -7.31 -8.13 -0.13
C LEU A 88 -6.80 -9.44 -0.77
N GLY A 89 -6.19 -10.33 0.01
CA GLY A 89 -5.73 -11.65 -0.43
C GLY A 89 -4.30 -11.70 -0.97
N TYR A 90 -3.55 -10.61 -0.91
CA TYR A 90 -2.15 -10.58 -1.33
C TYR A 90 -1.23 -11.14 -0.24
N LYS A 91 -0.72 -12.35 -0.46
CA LYS A 91 0.12 -13.07 0.52
C LYS A 91 1.62 -12.98 0.26
N HIS A 92 2.02 -12.88 -1.01
CA HIS A 92 3.43 -12.91 -1.43
C HIS A 92 3.74 -11.87 -2.51
N GLU A 93 2.80 -11.65 -3.42
CA GLU A 93 2.95 -10.73 -4.54
C GLU A 93 1.63 -9.99 -4.77
N ALA A 94 1.73 -8.68 -5.03
CA ALA A 94 0.62 -7.87 -5.51
C ALA A 94 1.05 -7.16 -6.81
N LYS A 95 0.32 -7.39 -7.90
CA LYS A 95 0.55 -6.70 -9.17
C LYS A 95 -0.54 -5.67 -9.36
N LEU A 96 -0.17 -4.40 -9.28
CA LEU A 96 -1.07 -3.27 -9.24
C LEU A 96 -0.77 -2.34 -10.40
N ARG A 97 -1.72 -1.49 -10.74
CA ARG A 97 -1.54 -0.41 -11.71
C ARG A 97 -2.09 0.88 -11.14
N LEU A 98 -1.27 1.92 -11.16
CA LEU A 98 -1.70 3.29 -10.92
C LEU A 98 -2.35 3.82 -12.19
N ASN A 99 -3.49 4.48 -12.04
CA ASN A 99 -4.21 5.12 -13.13
C ASN A 99 -4.63 6.53 -12.72
N GLU A 100 -4.81 7.39 -13.72
CA GLU A 100 -5.37 8.73 -13.54
C GLU A 100 -6.89 8.66 -13.72
N GLU A 101 -7.65 9.34 -12.87
CA GLU A 101 -9.02 9.67 -13.23
C GLU A 101 -9.00 10.59 -14.45
N GLN A 102 -9.60 10.13 -15.54
CA GLN A 102 -9.89 11.02 -16.65
C GLN A 102 -10.88 12.06 -16.13
N ALA A 103 -10.56 13.34 -16.29
CA ALA A 103 -11.55 14.40 -16.10
C ALA A 103 -12.78 14.02 -16.93
N ALA A 104 -13.94 13.92 -16.27
CA ALA A 104 -15.19 13.67 -16.98
C ALA A 104 -15.32 14.75 -18.06
N GLY A 105 -15.11 14.37 -19.32
CA GLY A 105 -15.25 15.29 -20.44
C GLY A 105 -16.65 15.88 -20.40
N TRP A 106 -16.71 17.21 -20.38
CA TRP A 106 -17.94 17.97 -20.57
C TRP A 106 -18.40 17.87 -22.02
#